data_AF-A0A815AV71-F1
#
_entry.id   AF-A0A815AV71-F1
#
_cell.length_a   1.000
_cell.length_b   1.000
_cell.length_c   1.000
_cell.angle_alpha   90.00
_cell.angle_beta   90.00
_cell.angle_gamma   90.00
#
_symmetry.space_group_name_H-M   'P 1'
#
loop_
_entity.id
_entity.type
_entity.pdbx_description
1 polymer ?
#
loop_
_entity_poly.entity_id
_entity_poly.type
_entity_poly.pdbx_seq_one_letter_code
_entity_poly.pdbx_strand_id
1 'polypeptide(L)'
;MGAPISHPPLPTPSPANSAENGASSNAPTAFPTPLSDLYLACKENRVEDVERLLQTATLEDINRIEPLGSTALHAASFYGHEKIVKLLLDHGALRTIKNGYHLTPFHEAKTPEIRKLFERTPQSKRFGSLSTAVEWNVIDPTAAKSVSEYKETRKNWFDDVCADDDVLYLQEIKQYTHKKFADAKKIDQVYHLIDQAIEQKDLRLAVKIYTLQTGFYTALNMALASNNSVQFAENNAESQDEYFSYWHGPGGYAALIAHHSIFKEYSFVGKAYRGMIMLGADISEYKVGSLLVNKAFLSTSTDRDRAKDFTKSSARINGDCKTVGIYPTVCKYRIKNPGTAFDISEISEFPDEKEVLIMPRTAFRVVSIKEKRSFNAPLEIQIELHECALEKFVDIYESINPEDPYS
;
A
#
# COMPACT_ATOMS: atom_id res chain seq x y z
N MET A 1 37.12 14.63 -1.12
CA MET A 1 37.66 13.70 -2.14
C MET A 1 37.80 12.35 -1.46
N GLY A 2 36.81 11.46 -1.67
CA GLY A 2 36.79 10.13 -1.08
C GLY A 2 37.19 9.09 -2.13
N ALA A 3 38.15 8.23 -1.81
CA ALA A 3 38.67 7.19 -2.68
C ALA A 3 37.60 6.11 -2.98
N PRO A 4 37.62 5.50 -4.18
CA PRO A 4 36.71 4.41 -4.51
C PRO A 4 37.09 3.13 -3.77
N ILE A 5 36.08 2.43 -3.24
CA ILE A 5 36.20 1.14 -2.59
C ILE A 5 36.51 0.10 -3.67
N SER A 6 37.74 -0.41 -3.71
CA SER A 6 38.15 -1.49 -4.59
C SER A 6 37.73 -2.84 -4.02
N HIS A 7 36.86 -3.57 -4.73
CA HIS A 7 36.58 -4.98 -4.41
C HIS A 7 37.72 -5.88 -4.95
N PRO A 8 38.09 -6.95 -4.23
CA PRO A 8 39.14 -7.87 -4.65
C PRO A 8 38.68 -8.76 -5.82
N PRO A 9 39.61 -9.30 -6.64
CA PRO A 9 39.24 -10.18 -7.74
C PRO A 9 38.76 -11.55 -7.23
N LEU A 10 37.79 -12.14 -7.94
CA LEU A 10 37.27 -13.50 -7.70
C LEU A 10 38.40 -14.56 -7.79
N PRO A 11 38.37 -15.62 -6.97
CA PRO A 11 39.32 -16.73 -7.09
C PRO A 11 38.94 -17.63 -8.29
N THR A 12 39.94 -17.99 -9.09
CA THR A 12 39.81 -18.99 -10.17
C THR A 12 39.76 -20.41 -9.58
N PRO A 13 38.92 -21.31 -10.11
CA PRO A 13 38.84 -22.68 -9.59
C PRO A 13 40.10 -23.48 -10.00
N SER A 14 40.80 -24.06 -9.02
CA SER A 14 41.79 -25.12 -9.26
C SER A 14 41.09 -26.48 -9.38
N PRO A 15 41.62 -27.43 -10.17
CA PRO A 15 40.94 -28.70 -10.42
C PRO A 15 41.14 -29.64 -9.23
N ALA A 16 40.03 -30.08 -8.63
CA ALA A 16 40.06 -31.10 -7.58
C ALA A 16 40.03 -32.51 -8.19
N ASN A 17 40.90 -33.33 -7.62
CA ASN A 17 41.27 -34.70 -7.94
C ASN A 17 40.10 -35.70 -7.89
N SER A 18 40.23 -36.73 -8.71
CA SER A 18 39.43 -37.96 -8.77
C SER A 18 39.50 -38.81 -7.49
N ALA A 19 38.35 -39.36 -7.05
CA ALA A 19 38.22 -40.72 -6.49
C ALA A 19 36.74 -41.13 -6.41
N GLU A 20 36.48 -42.39 -6.74
CA GLU A 20 35.19 -43.07 -6.93
C GLU A 20 34.35 -43.24 -5.66
N ASN A 21 33.01 -43.26 -5.80
CA ASN A 21 32.16 -44.37 -5.32
C ASN A 21 30.65 -44.16 -5.66
N GLY A 22 30.08 -45.12 -6.39
CA GLY A 22 28.86 -45.85 -6.00
C GLY A 22 27.48 -45.16 -6.05
N ALA A 23 26.90 -45.11 -7.25
CA ALA A 23 25.49 -45.38 -7.61
C ALA A 23 24.28 -44.60 -6.98
N SER A 24 23.56 -43.98 -7.91
CA SER A 24 22.10 -43.72 -7.96
C SER A 24 21.52 -42.50 -7.23
N SER A 25 21.52 -41.37 -7.93
CA SER A 25 20.34 -40.49 -7.96
C SER A 25 20.22 -39.84 -9.34
N ASN A 26 19.11 -40.06 -10.02
CA ASN A 26 18.71 -39.29 -11.19
C ASN A 26 18.61 -37.80 -10.80
N ALA A 27 19.70 -37.05 -10.97
CA ALA A 27 19.63 -35.60 -11.02
C ALA A 27 19.05 -35.23 -12.38
N PRO A 28 17.98 -34.41 -12.47
CA PRO A 28 17.62 -33.84 -13.75
C PRO A 28 18.77 -32.92 -14.17
N THR A 29 19.56 -33.33 -15.16
CA THR A 29 20.39 -32.42 -15.94
C THR A 29 19.46 -31.52 -16.74
N ALA A 30 18.84 -30.55 -16.06
CA ALA A 30 18.17 -29.44 -16.71
C ALA A 30 19.28 -28.58 -17.30
N PHE A 31 19.42 -28.58 -18.63
CA PHE A 31 20.07 -27.48 -19.32
C PHE A 31 19.46 -26.18 -18.77
N PRO A 32 20.25 -25.16 -18.40
CA PRO A 32 19.67 -23.91 -17.96
C PRO A 32 18.73 -23.44 -19.07
N THR A 33 17.46 -23.23 -18.71
CA THR A 33 16.48 -22.67 -19.64
C THR A 33 17.10 -21.44 -20.27
N PRO A 34 17.06 -21.30 -21.62
CA PRO A 34 17.63 -20.14 -22.26
C PRO A 34 16.97 -18.89 -21.69
N LEU A 35 17.80 -17.88 -21.40
CA LEU A 35 17.35 -16.57 -20.93
C LEU A 35 16.34 -15.99 -21.92
N SER A 36 15.30 -15.30 -21.43
CA SER A 36 14.36 -14.63 -22.33
C SER A 36 15.04 -13.51 -23.12
N ASP A 37 14.50 -13.23 -24.31
CA ASP A 37 14.94 -12.12 -25.15
C ASP A 37 14.83 -10.77 -24.42
N LEU A 38 13.77 -10.60 -23.61
CA LEU A 38 13.57 -9.40 -22.81
C LEU A 38 14.67 -9.24 -21.76
N TYR A 39 15.04 -10.31 -21.05
CA TYR A 39 16.14 -10.27 -20.09
C TYR A 39 17.47 -9.92 -20.76
N LEU A 40 17.79 -10.55 -21.89
CA LEU A 40 19.02 -10.30 -22.63
C LEU A 40 19.09 -8.86 -23.14
N ALA A 41 18.00 -8.36 -23.74
CA ALA A 41 17.90 -6.97 -24.20
C ALA A 41 18.08 -5.98 -23.04
N CYS A 42 17.49 -6.27 -21.88
CA CYS A 42 17.67 -5.48 -20.66
C CYS A 42 19.12 -5.48 -20.20
N LYS A 43 19.78 -6.65 -20.10
CA LYS A 43 21.18 -6.78 -19.70
C LYS A 43 22.13 -5.98 -20.60
N GLU A 44 21.91 -6.03 -21.91
CA GLU A 44 22.78 -5.46 -22.94
C GLU A 44 22.46 -4.00 -23.31
N ASN A 45 21.50 -3.37 -22.62
CA ASN A 45 21.02 -2.02 -22.92
C ASN A 45 20.43 -1.83 -24.33
N ARG A 46 19.78 -2.87 -24.88
CA ARG A 46 19.12 -2.81 -26.20
C ARG A 46 17.74 -2.19 -26.05
N VAL A 47 17.71 -0.87 -25.88
CA VAL A 47 16.50 -0.10 -25.56
C VAL A 47 15.37 -0.32 -26.57
N GLU A 48 15.67 -0.29 -27.87
CA GLU A 48 14.69 -0.44 -28.95
C GLU A 48 14.11 -1.86 -28.98
N ASP A 49 14.92 -2.87 -28.68
CA ASP A 49 14.44 -4.25 -28.52
C ASP A 49 13.52 -4.39 -27.30
N VAL A 50 13.87 -3.76 -26.18
CA VAL A 50 13.00 -3.73 -25.00
C VAL A 50 11.66 -3.07 -25.33
N GLU A 51 11.67 -1.89 -25.95
CA GLU A 51 10.44 -1.18 -26.33
C GLU A 51 9.57 -2.04 -27.26
N ARG A 52 10.16 -2.70 -28.27
CA ARG A 52 9.44 -3.60 -29.18
C ARG A 52 8.87 -4.83 -28.46
N LEU A 53 9.66 -5.48 -27.60
CA LEU A 53 9.22 -6.68 -26.87
C LEU A 53 8.08 -6.36 -25.90
N LEU A 54 8.14 -5.21 -25.22
CA LEU A 54 7.11 -4.79 -24.27
C LEU A 54 5.77 -4.45 -24.92
N GLN A 55 5.72 -4.18 -26.23
CA GLN A 55 4.44 -3.93 -26.94
C GLN A 55 3.51 -5.15 -26.96
N THR A 56 4.07 -6.36 -26.91
CA THR A 56 3.31 -7.61 -27.00
C THR A 56 3.51 -8.53 -25.79
N ALA A 57 4.37 -8.14 -24.85
CA ALA A 57 4.67 -8.95 -23.67
C ALA A 57 3.47 -9.01 -22.71
N THR A 58 3.19 -10.21 -22.22
CA THR A 58 2.28 -10.40 -21.08
C THR A 58 2.97 -10.02 -19.77
N LEU A 59 2.21 -9.88 -18.68
CA LEU A 59 2.80 -9.65 -17.36
C LEU A 59 3.68 -10.81 -16.89
N GLU A 60 3.36 -12.04 -17.33
CA GLU A 60 4.19 -13.23 -17.09
C GLU A 60 5.53 -13.12 -17.82
N ASP A 61 5.55 -12.65 -19.07
CA ASP A 61 6.78 -12.44 -19.82
C ASP A 61 7.67 -11.38 -19.16
N ILE A 62 7.07 -10.27 -18.70
CA ILE A 62 7.78 -9.16 -18.06
C ILE A 62 8.38 -9.58 -16.72
N ASN A 63 7.63 -10.37 -15.94
CA ASN A 63 8.01 -10.80 -14.59
C ASN A 63 8.63 -12.20 -14.54
N ARG A 64 8.96 -12.77 -15.71
CA ARG A 64 9.56 -14.10 -15.83
C ARG A 64 10.79 -14.23 -14.93
N ILE A 65 10.81 -15.32 -14.17
CA ILE A 65 11.94 -15.71 -13.34
C ILE A 65 12.96 -16.45 -14.21
N GLU A 66 14.14 -15.85 -14.34
CA GLU A 66 15.29 -16.39 -15.04
C GLU A 66 16.16 -17.27 -14.11
N PRO A 67 17.16 -18.01 -14.64
CA PRO A 67 18.13 -18.69 -13.82
C PRO A 67 18.72 -17.78 -12.72
N LEU A 68 18.90 -18.35 -11.52
CA LEU A 68 19.24 -17.63 -10.28
C LEU A 68 18.12 -16.69 -9.76
N GLY A 69 16.87 -16.86 -10.19
CA GLY A 69 15.72 -16.13 -9.63
C GLY A 69 15.57 -14.69 -10.10
N SER A 70 16.43 -14.23 -11.02
CA SER A 70 16.44 -12.83 -11.47
C SER A 70 15.31 -12.56 -12.47
N THR A 71 14.93 -11.29 -12.62
CA THR A 71 13.98 -10.83 -13.65
C THR A 71 14.66 -9.84 -14.58
N ALA A 72 14.00 -9.46 -15.68
CA ALA A 72 14.48 -8.39 -16.56
C ALA A 72 14.74 -7.08 -15.80
N LEU A 73 13.91 -6.78 -14.78
CA LEU A 73 14.08 -5.60 -13.93
C LEU A 73 15.34 -5.68 -13.05
N HIS A 74 15.71 -6.87 -12.55
CA HIS A 74 17.00 -7.06 -11.85
C HIS A 74 18.17 -6.74 -12.78
N ALA A 75 18.16 -7.28 -14.00
CA ALA A 75 19.23 -7.03 -14.97
C ALA A 75 19.38 -5.54 -15.28
N ALA A 76 18.29 -4.87 -15.67
CA ALA A 76 18.32 -3.44 -15.98
C ALA A 76 18.85 -2.61 -14.79
N SER A 77 18.42 -2.94 -13.57
CA SER A 77 18.83 -2.23 -12.35
C SER A 77 20.31 -2.45 -12.01
N PHE A 78 20.79 -3.69 -12.09
CA PHE A 78 22.18 -4.08 -11.82
C PHE A 78 23.16 -3.47 -12.81
N TYR A 79 22.84 -3.49 -14.11
CA TYR A 79 23.75 -2.96 -15.13
C TYR A 79 23.69 -1.43 -15.26
N GLY A 80 22.67 -0.78 -14.71
CA GLY A 80 22.54 0.68 -14.64
C GLY A 80 21.73 1.33 -15.74
N HIS A 81 20.79 0.60 -16.34
CA HIS A 81 20.07 1.04 -17.53
C HIS A 81 18.77 1.75 -17.16
N GLU A 82 18.90 2.98 -16.66
CA GLU A 82 17.79 3.77 -16.10
C GLU A 82 16.56 3.86 -17.02
N LYS A 83 16.76 4.11 -18.33
CA LYS A 83 15.66 4.16 -19.31
C LYS A 83 14.89 2.84 -19.37
N ILE A 84 15.59 1.72 -19.36
CA ILE A 84 14.99 0.38 -19.39
C ILE A 84 14.27 0.07 -18.08
N VAL A 85 14.85 0.42 -16.93
CA VAL A 85 14.19 0.30 -15.62
C VAL A 85 12.85 1.03 -15.65
N LYS A 86 12.83 2.28 -16.13
CA LYS A 86 11.59 3.05 -16.25
C LYS A 86 10.57 2.37 -17.16
N LEU A 87 10.99 1.90 -18.35
CA LEU A 87 10.12 1.19 -19.29
C LEU A 87 9.48 -0.05 -18.64
N LEU A 88 10.28 -0.89 -17.98
CA LEU A 88 9.79 -2.10 -17.31
C LEU A 88 8.77 -1.77 -16.20
N LEU A 89 9.07 -0.79 -15.34
CA LEU A 89 8.17 -0.36 -14.28
C LEU A 89 6.85 0.22 -14.84
N ASP A 90 6.92 0.96 -15.96
CA ASP A 90 5.75 1.50 -16.64
C ASP A 90 4.86 0.37 -17.21
N HIS A 91 5.43 -0.76 -17.63
CA HIS A 91 4.72 -1.92 -18.17
C HIS A 91 4.33 -2.97 -17.12
N GLY A 92 4.55 -2.71 -15.82
CA GLY A 92 4.06 -3.58 -14.74
C GLY A 92 5.05 -4.61 -14.22
N ALA A 93 6.36 -4.37 -14.41
CA ALA A 93 7.37 -5.14 -13.70
C ALA A 93 7.21 -4.96 -12.17
N LEU A 94 7.17 -6.08 -11.45
CA LEU A 94 7.03 -6.13 -10.00
C LEU A 94 8.34 -5.72 -9.32
N ARG A 95 8.22 -4.88 -8.30
CA ARG A 95 9.37 -4.27 -7.59
C ARG A 95 10.00 -5.19 -6.55
N THR A 96 9.25 -6.21 -6.15
CA THR A 96 9.47 -6.95 -4.91
C THR A 96 9.91 -8.40 -5.12
N ILE A 97 10.00 -8.87 -6.37
CA ILE A 97 10.52 -10.21 -6.66
C ILE A 97 11.96 -10.29 -6.15
N LYS A 98 12.26 -11.32 -5.35
CA LYS A 98 13.60 -11.57 -4.83
C LYS A 98 14.31 -12.59 -5.72
N ASN A 99 15.54 -12.31 -6.12
CA ASN A 99 16.39 -13.27 -6.79
C ASN A 99 16.94 -14.33 -5.82
N GLY A 100 17.75 -15.25 -6.33
CA GLY A 100 18.39 -16.33 -5.56
C GLY A 100 19.35 -15.85 -4.46
N TYR A 101 19.68 -14.56 -4.41
CA TYR A 101 20.45 -13.92 -3.34
C TYR A 101 19.56 -13.18 -2.33
N HIS A 102 18.23 -13.35 -2.43
CA HIS A 102 17.22 -12.65 -1.64
C HIS A 102 17.20 -11.12 -1.86
N LEU A 103 17.78 -10.64 -2.96
CA LEU A 103 17.81 -9.23 -3.33
C LEU A 103 16.65 -8.91 -4.28
N THR A 104 16.04 -7.75 -4.10
CA THR A 104 15.07 -7.19 -5.06
C THR A 104 15.80 -6.33 -6.11
N PRO A 105 15.17 -5.93 -7.23
CA PRO A 105 15.80 -5.05 -8.21
C PRO A 105 16.24 -3.71 -7.62
N PHE A 106 15.55 -3.20 -6.60
CA PHE A 106 15.97 -2.00 -5.87
C PHE A 106 17.33 -2.17 -5.17
N HIS A 107 17.57 -3.33 -4.55
CA HIS A 107 18.84 -3.63 -3.89
C HIS A 107 19.99 -3.71 -4.90
N GLU A 108 19.71 -4.27 -6.08
CA GLU A 108 20.65 -4.38 -7.20
C GLU A 108 20.84 -3.05 -7.95
N ALA A 109 20.06 -2.00 -7.64
CA ALA A 109 20.13 -0.73 -8.35
C ALA A 109 21.54 -0.11 -8.28
N LYS A 110 22.16 0.05 -9.45
CA LYS A 110 23.53 0.55 -9.60
C LYS A 110 23.71 2.00 -9.16
N THR A 111 22.67 2.83 -9.29
CA THR A 111 22.74 4.27 -9.00
C THR A 111 21.58 4.74 -8.10
N PRO A 112 21.76 5.84 -7.35
CA PRO A 112 20.67 6.49 -6.61
C PRO A 112 19.50 6.92 -7.49
N GLU A 113 19.76 7.32 -8.73
CA GLU A 113 18.74 7.71 -9.71
C GLU A 113 17.82 6.55 -10.06
N ILE A 114 18.38 5.35 -10.25
CA ILE A 114 17.61 4.13 -10.46
C ILE A 114 16.80 3.76 -9.22
N ARG A 115 17.38 3.85 -8.01
CA ARG A 115 16.64 3.61 -6.76
C ARG A 115 15.41 4.50 -6.64
N LYS A 116 15.53 5.76 -7.04
CA LYS A 116 14.41 6.71 -7.03
C LYS A 116 13.25 6.30 -7.95
N LEU A 117 13.50 5.54 -9.02
CA LEU A 117 12.43 5.02 -9.88
C LEU A 117 11.52 4.01 -9.19
N PHE A 118 11.97 3.39 -8.10
CA PHE A 118 11.17 2.46 -7.31
C PHE A 118 10.23 3.16 -6.34
N GLU A 119 10.38 4.47 -6.13
CA GLU A 119 9.55 5.27 -5.22
C GLU A 119 8.26 5.72 -5.93
N ARG A 120 7.14 5.89 -5.19
CA ARG A 120 5.90 6.43 -5.80
C ARG A 120 5.89 7.95 -5.98
N THR A 121 6.79 8.65 -5.31
CA THR A 121 6.82 10.11 -5.23
C THR A 121 7.63 10.69 -6.40
N PRO A 122 7.17 11.76 -7.09
CA PRO A 122 6.00 12.61 -6.83
C PRO A 122 4.69 12.20 -7.51
N GLN A 123 4.60 11.08 -8.24
CA GLN A 123 3.46 10.80 -9.13
C GLN A 123 2.20 10.28 -8.40
N SER A 124 2.28 10.00 -7.10
CA SER A 124 1.20 9.35 -6.33
C SER A 124 0.48 10.29 -5.36
N LYS A 125 -0.86 10.20 -5.35
CA LYS A 125 -1.76 10.85 -4.37
C LYS A 125 -2.00 10.00 -3.11
N ARG A 126 -1.23 8.94 -2.91
CA ARG A 126 -1.48 7.94 -1.85
C ARG A 126 -1.39 8.51 -0.44
N PHE A 127 -0.38 9.34 -0.17
CA PHE A 127 -0.25 10.06 1.09
C PHE A 127 -0.79 11.49 1.01
N GLY A 128 -1.09 12.00 -0.20
CA GLY A 128 -1.51 13.39 -0.43
C GLY A 128 -2.90 13.48 -1.09
N SER A 129 -3.89 13.96 -0.33
CA SER A 129 -5.14 14.49 -0.86
C SER A 129 -5.11 16.02 -0.85
N LEU A 130 -5.83 16.67 -1.78
CA LEU A 130 -6.05 18.13 -1.80
C LEU A 130 -7.24 18.55 -0.92
N SER A 131 -8.04 17.60 -0.43
CA SER A 131 -9.17 17.90 0.45
C SER A 131 -9.40 16.79 1.48
N THR A 132 -9.79 17.18 2.69
CA THR A 132 -10.15 16.28 3.79
C THR A 132 -11.54 15.69 3.66
N ALA A 133 -12.41 16.24 2.79
CA ALA A 133 -13.80 15.82 2.64
C ALA A 133 -13.97 14.32 2.34
N VAL A 134 -12.97 13.71 1.70
CA VAL A 134 -12.96 12.27 1.38
C VAL A 134 -12.33 11.43 2.50
N GLU A 135 -11.50 12.02 3.36
CA GLU A 135 -10.69 11.28 4.31
C GLU A 135 -11.38 11.06 5.66
N TRP A 136 -12.08 12.08 6.19
CA TRP A 136 -12.55 12.06 7.59
C TRP A 136 -14.00 12.51 7.76
N ASN A 137 -14.65 12.00 8.80
CA ASN A 137 -15.85 12.58 9.39
C ASN A 137 -15.49 13.14 10.77
N VAL A 138 -15.93 14.37 11.06
CA VAL A 138 -16.03 14.83 12.45
C VAL A 138 -17.17 14.06 13.08
N ILE A 139 -16.91 13.39 14.20
CA ILE A 139 -17.92 12.59 14.90
C ILE A 139 -18.23 13.21 16.26
N ASP A 140 -19.52 13.21 16.60
CA ASP A 140 -20.00 13.39 17.96
C ASP A 140 -20.04 12.01 18.69
N PRO A 141 -20.36 11.97 19.99
CA PRO A 141 -20.38 10.70 20.71
C PRO A 141 -21.46 9.70 20.25
N THR A 142 -22.60 10.15 19.73
CA THR A 142 -23.64 9.25 19.20
C THR A 142 -23.17 8.57 17.91
N ALA A 143 -22.47 9.29 17.04
CA ALA A 143 -21.80 8.69 15.88
C ALA A 143 -20.69 7.71 16.27
N ALA A 144 -20.02 7.89 17.42
CA ALA A 144 -18.99 6.95 17.89
C ALA A 144 -19.55 5.56 18.19
N LYS A 145 -20.75 5.46 18.78
CA LYS A 145 -21.45 4.19 19.04
C LYS A 145 -21.70 3.43 17.74
N SER A 146 -22.29 4.10 16.74
CA SER A 146 -22.56 3.50 15.42
C SER A 146 -21.29 3.01 14.70
N VAL A 147 -20.16 3.71 14.86
CA VAL A 147 -18.87 3.27 14.29
C VAL A 147 -18.33 2.03 15.01
N SER A 148 -18.54 1.92 16.33
CA SER A 148 -18.17 0.74 17.10
C SER A 148 -19.00 -0.48 16.69
N GLU A 149 -20.32 -0.32 16.62
CA GLU A 149 -21.25 -1.35 16.17
C GLU A 149 -20.90 -1.83 14.75
N TYR A 150 -20.59 -0.90 13.83
CA TYR A 150 -20.14 -1.27 12.48
C TYR A 150 -18.95 -2.23 12.48
N LYS A 151 -17.94 -1.92 13.32
CA LYS A 151 -16.72 -2.72 13.40
C LYS A 151 -17.00 -4.11 13.96
N GLU A 152 -17.85 -4.20 14.98
CA GLU A 152 -18.25 -5.47 15.57
C GLU A 152 -19.05 -6.32 14.58
N THR A 153 -20.07 -5.75 13.94
CA THR A 153 -20.85 -6.42 12.89
C THR A 153 -19.96 -6.93 11.75
N ARG A 154 -18.99 -6.11 11.30
CA ARG A 154 -18.04 -6.52 10.25
C ARG A 154 -17.12 -7.65 10.67
N LYS A 155 -16.64 -7.61 11.91
CA LYS A 155 -15.82 -8.67 12.47
C LYS A 155 -16.62 -9.97 12.57
N ASN A 156 -17.84 -9.91 13.09
CA ASN A 156 -18.69 -11.09 13.24
C ASN A 156 -19.01 -11.71 11.88
N TRP A 157 -19.40 -10.90 10.90
CA TRP A 157 -19.58 -11.39 9.52
C TRP A 157 -18.31 -12.03 8.95
N PHE A 158 -17.14 -11.42 9.16
CA PHE A 158 -15.88 -11.97 8.69
C PHE A 158 -15.56 -13.33 9.34
N ASP A 159 -15.77 -13.43 10.65
CA ASP A 159 -15.56 -14.67 11.42
C ASP A 159 -16.57 -15.76 10.99
N ASP A 160 -17.81 -15.41 10.66
CA ASP A 160 -18.86 -16.38 10.28
C ASP A 160 -18.75 -16.87 8.83
N VAL A 161 -18.36 -15.99 7.89
CA VAL A 161 -18.40 -16.25 6.44
C VAL A 161 -17.03 -16.57 5.87
N CYS A 162 -15.97 -15.94 6.38
CA CYS A 162 -14.65 -15.96 5.75
C CYS A 162 -13.60 -16.76 6.52
N ALA A 163 -13.92 -17.34 7.68
CA ALA A 163 -12.93 -18.03 8.50
C ALA A 163 -12.34 -19.32 7.86
N ASP A 164 -13.01 -19.90 6.86
CA ASP A 164 -12.69 -21.26 6.39
C ASP A 164 -12.31 -21.38 4.89
N ASP A 165 -12.39 -20.32 4.06
CA ASP A 165 -12.05 -20.42 2.61
C ASP A 165 -11.41 -19.15 2.00
N ASP A 166 -10.09 -19.07 2.11
CA ASP A 166 -9.26 -17.99 1.53
C ASP A 166 -9.43 -17.87 -0.01
N VAL A 167 -9.65 -18.98 -0.70
CA VAL A 167 -9.75 -19.00 -2.17
C VAL A 167 -11.06 -18.40 -2.62
N LEU A 168 -12.17 -18.78 -1.99
CA LEU A 168 -13.48 -18.20 -2.24
C LEU A 168 -13.41 -16.68 -2.07
N TYR A 169 -12.77 -16.21 -1.01
CA TYR A 169 -12.66 -14.79 -0.73
C TYR A 169 -11.91 -14.00 -1.81
N LEU A 170 -10.80 -14.55 -2.30
CA LEU A 170 -10.05 -13.95 -3.41
C LEU A 170 -10.86 -13.95 -4.72
N GLN A 171 -11.66 -14.98 -4.97
CA GLN A 171 -12.57 -15.02 -6.12
C GLN A 171 -13.66 -13.95 -6.03
N GLU A 172 -14.21 -13.70 -4.85
CA GLU A 172 -15.18 -12.65 -4.61
C GLU A 172 -14.57 -11.24 -4.81
N ILE A 173 -13.35 -11.01 -4.31
CA ILE A 173 -12.59 -9.80 -4.62
C ILE A 173 -12.43 -9.63 -6.13
N LYS A 174 -12.08 -10.71 -6.85
CA LYS A 174 -11.93 -10.69 -8.32
C LYS A 174 -13.24 -10.27 -8.99
N GLN A 175 -14.35 -10.91 -8.61
CA GLN A 175 -15.67 -10.65 -9.18
C GLN A 175 -16.12 -9.21 -8.91
N TYR A 176 -15.96 -8.72 -7.69
CA TYR A 176 -16.30 -7.36 -7.32
C TYR A 176 -15.46 -6.34 -8.10
N THR A 177 -14.14 -6.58 -8.17
CA THR A 177 -13.21 -5.74 -8.94
C THR A 177 -13.61 -5.66 -10.40
N HIS A 178 -13.98 -6.78 -11.01
CA HIS A 178 -14.51 -6.83 -12.37
C HIS A 178 -15.81 -6.05 -12.53
N LYS A 179 -16.74 -6.17 -11.60
CA LYS A 179 -18.06 -5.51 -11.68
C LYS A 179 -17.98 -4.00 -11.47
N LYS A 180 -17.09 -3.51 -10.59
CA LYS A 180 -17.10 -2.12 -10.11
C LYS A 180 -15.87 -1.30 -10.48
N PHE A 181 -14.75 -1.94 -10.81
CA PHE A 181 -13.46 -1.28 -11.04
C PHE A 181 -12.81 -1.64 -12.38
N ALA A 182 -13.56 -2.21 -13.34
CA ALA A 182 -13.02 -2.57 -14.66
C ALA A 182 -12.37 -1.40 -15.41
N ASP A 183 -12.87 -0.17 -15.21
CA ASP A 183 -12.33 1.03 -15.86
C ASP A 183 -11.09 1.61 -15.13
N ALA A 184 -10.63 0.97 -14.05
CA ALA A 184 -9.48 1.45 -13.30
C ALA A 184 -8.19 1.36 -14.16
N LYS A 185 -7.37 2.41 -14.09
CA LYS A 185 -6.08 2.44 -14.78
C LYS A 185 -5.22 1.21 -14.44
N LYS A 186 -4.71 0.51 -15.46
CA LYS A 186 -3.85 -0.68 -15.33
C LYS A 186 -4.51 -1.83 -14.53
N ILE A 187 -5.82 -2.03 -14.69
CA ILE A 187 -6.55 -3.08 -13.96
C ILE A 187 -6.04 -4.50 -14.26
N ASP A 188 -5.47 -4.76 -15.45
CA ASP A 188 -4.93 -6.08 -15.79
C ASP A 188 -3.83 -6.53 -14.81
N GLN A 189 -3.04 -5.59 -14.27
CA GLN A 189 -2.04 -5.87 -13.23
C GLN A 189 -2.69 -6.31 -11.91
N VAL A 190 -3.88 -5.79 -11.60
CA VAL A 190 -4.66 -6.17 -10.43
C VAL A 190 -5.20 -7.58 -10.62
N TYR A 191 -5.81 -7.90 -11.77
CA TYR A 191 -6.32 -9.25 -12.03
C TYR A 191 -5.21 -10.30 -12.01
N HIS A 192 -4.07 -10.02 -12.63
CA HIS A 192 -2.94 -10.93 -12.62
C HIS A 192 -2.47 -11.24 -11.18
N LEU A 193 -2.38 -10.23 -10.30
CA LEU A 193 -2.01 -10.46 -8.91
C LEU A 193 -3.10 -11.14 -8.09
N ILE A 194 -4.38 -10.95 -8.42
CA ILE A 194 -5.48 -11.70 -7.80
C ILE A 194 -5.40 -13.18 -8.20
N ASP A 195 -5.13 -13.47 -9.48
CA ASP A 195 -4.96 -14.85 -9.96
C ASP A 195 -3.77 -15.53 -9.30
N GLN A 196 -2.64 -14.83 -9.18
CA GLN A 196 -1.50 -15.31 -8.40
C GLN A 196 -1.85 -15.56 -6.93
N ALA A 197 -2.64 -14.67 -6.31
CA ALA A 197 -3.07 -14.85 -4.92
C ALA A 197 -3.92 -16.12 -4.75
N ILE A 198 -4.82 -16.39 -5.71
CA ILE A 198 -5.68 -17.59 -5.72
C ILE A 198 -4.84 -18.85 -5.89
N GLU A 199 -3.93 -18.85 -6.87
CA GLU A 199 -3.06 -19.99 -7.16
C GLU A 199 -2.12 -20.33 -5.99
N GLN A 200 -1.55 -19.31 -5.37
CA GLN A 200 -0.61 -19.45 -4.26
C GLN A 200 -1.30 -19.61 -2.90
N LYS A 201 -2.62 -19.35 -2.84
CA LYS A 201 -3.41 -19.27 -1.61
C LYS A 201 -2.77 -18.30 -0.61
N ASP A 202 -2.36 -17.14 -1.09
CA ASP A 202 -1.67 -16.14 -0.29
C ASP A 202 -2.43 -14.81 -0.26
N LEU A 203 -3.20 -14.63 0.81
CA LEU A 203 -3.99 -13.43 1.07
C LEU A 203 -3.12 -12.17 1.25
N ARG A 204 -1.83 -12.29 1.57
CA ARG A 204 -0.93 -11.13 1.69
C ARG A 204 -0.83 -10.35 0.38
N LEU A 205 -1.06 -11.01 -0.77
CA LEU A 205 -1.13 -10.34 -2.06
C LEU A 205 -2.27 -9.31 -2.16
N ALA A 206 -3.30 -9.37 -1.30
CA ALA A 206 -4.28 -8.28 -1.22
C ALA A 206 -3.60 -6.94 -0.90
N VAL A 207 -2.71 -6.91 0.08
CA VAL A 207 -1.95 -5.68 0.39
C VAL A 207 -1.08 -5.24 -0.78
N LYS A 208 -0.50 -6.20 -1.50
CA LYS A 208 0.27 -5.96 -2.72
C LYS A 208 -0.58 -5.32 -3.83
N ILE A 209 -1.78 -5.85 -4.07
CA ILE A 209 -2.78 -5.32 -5.01
C ILE A 209 -3.17 -3.89 -4.64
N TYR A 210 -3.46 -3.65 -3.35
CA TYR A 210 -3.78 -2.34 -2.83
C TYR A 210 -2.61 -1.33 -2.98
N THR A 211 -1.37 -1.82 -2.97
CA THR A 211 -0.14 -1.03 -3.07
C THR A 211 0.34 -0.77 -4.50
N LEU A 212 -0.26 -1.38 -5.52
CA LEU A 212 0.10 -1.12 -6.91
C LEU A 212 -0.16 0.34 -7.33
N GLN A 213 0.61 0.82 -8.30
CA GLN A 213 0.37 2.09 -9.00
C GLN A 213 -0.72 1.95 -10.07
N THR A 214 -1.89 1.45 -9.67
CA THR A 214 -3.08 1.27 -10.51
C THR A 214 -4.20 2.21 -10.04
N GLY A 215 -5.32 2.25 -10.78
CA GLY A 215 -6.51 3.00 -10.36
C GLY A 215 -7.25 2.36 -9.18
N PHE A 216 -6.91 1.12 -8.81
CA PHE A 216 -7.63 0.32 -7.81
C PHE A 216 -7.62 0.96 -6.42
N TYR A 217 -6.46 1.45 -5.95
CA TYR A 217 -6.36 2.16 -4.66
C TYR A 217 -7.37 3.31 -4.56
N THR A 218 -7.44 4.15 -5.60
CA THR A 218 -8.31 5.32 -5.60
C THR A 218 -9.77 4.90 -5.62
N ALA A 219 -10.12 3.93 -6.47
CA ALA A 219 -11.48 3.42 -6.61
C ALA A 219 -11.97 2.75 -5.32
N LEU A 220 -11.15 1.89 -4.71
CA LEU A 220 -11.46 1.21 -3.46
C LEU A 220 -11.68 2.20 -2.30
N ASN A 221 -10.77 3.16 -2.13
CA ASN A 221 -10.90 4.16 -1.07
C ASN A 221 -12.10 5.10 -1.29
N MET A 222 -12.42 5.48 -2.53
CA MET A 222 -13.64 6.24 -2.83
C MET A 222 -14.90 5.42 -2.48
N ALA A 223 -14.93 4.14 -2.83
CA ALA A 223 -16.05 3.25 -2.54
C ALA A 223 -16.23 3.03 -1.02
N LEU A 224 -15.14 2.86 -0.26
CA LEU A 224 -15.16 2.85 1.21
C LEU A 224 -15.70 4.17 1.76
N ALA A 225 -15.25 5.30 1.21
CA ALA A 225 -15.63 6.62 1.70
C ALA A 225 -17.10 6.98 1.46
N SER A 226 -17.70 6.44 0.39
CA SER A 226 -19.13 6.58 0.10
C SER A 226 -20.03 5.69 0.95
N ASN A 227 -19.51 4.60 1.52
CA ASN A 227 -20.31 3.59 2.21
C ASN A 227 -20.57 4.01 3.67
N ASN A 228 -21.55 4.89 3.87
CA ASN A 228 -21.67 5.67 5.10
C ASN A 228 -22.45 5.04 6.26
N SER A 229 -23.18 3.94 6.11
CA SER A 229 -24.05 3.43 7.20
C SER A 229 -24.21 1.92 7.25
N VAL A 230 -24.02 1.35 8.46
CA VAL A 230 -24.36 -0.04 8.82
C VAL A 230 -25.86 -0.30 8.70
N GLN A 231 -26.68 0.70 9.07
CA GLN A 231 -28.13 0.60 9.12
C GLN A 231 -28.79 0.32 7.75
N PHE A 232 -28.07 0.52 6.64
CA PHE A 232 -28.63 0.32 5.31
C PHE A 232 -28.61 -1.14 4.85
N ALA A 233 -27.65 -1.98 5.28
CA ALA A 233 -27.35 -3.19 4.52
C ALA A 233 -28.07 -4.47 4.96
N GLU A 234 -28.40 -4.62 6.25
CA GLU A 234 -29.10 -5.83 6.69
C GLU A 234 -30.60 -5.78 6.42
N ASN A 235 -31.22 -4.59 6.45
CA ASN A 235 -32.68 -4.44 6.35
C ASN A 235 -33.17 -3.78 5.06
N ASN A 236 -32.31 -3.16 4.24
CA ASN A 236 -32.73 -2.41 3.03
C ASN A 236 -32.01 -2.82 1.73
N ALA A 237 -31.22 -3.91 1.69
CA ALA A 237 -30.66 -4.38 0.42
C ALA A 237 -31.79 -4.87 -0.50
N GLU A 238 -32.04 -4.14 -1.59
CA GLU A 238 -33.17 -4.42 -2.50
C GLU A 238 -32.87 -5.60 -3.45
N SER A 239 -31.62 -6.08 -3.47
CA SER A 239 -31.17 -7.19 -4.29
C SER A 239 -30.03 -8.00 -3.66
N GLN A 240 -29.89 -9.27 -4.07
CA GLN A 240 -28.73 -10.11 -3.72
C GLN A 240 -27.40 -9.47 -4.15
N ASP A 241 -27.42 -8.74 -5.25
CA ASP A 241 -26.26 -8.01 -5.77
C ASP A 241 -25.79 -6.89 -4.84
N GLU A 242 -26.72 -6.20 -4.19
CA GLU A 242 -26.44 -5.12 -3.26
C GLU A 242 -25.93 -5.66 -1.93
N TYR A 243 -26.56 -6.74 -1.43
CA TYR A 243 -26.08 -7.49 -0.26
C TYR A 243 -24.65 -8.00 -0.49
N PHE A 244 -24.39 -8.67 -1.62
CA PHE A 244 -23.06 -9.17 -1.96
C PHE A 244 -22.03 -8.03 -2.08
N SER A 245 -22.39 -6.94 -2.75
CA SER A 245 -21.53 -5.75 -2.88
C SER A 245 -21.19 -5.11 -1.53
N TYR A 246 -22.11 -5.17 -0.56
CA TYR A 246 -21.86 -4.61 0.76
C TYR A 246 -20.88 -5.47 1.55
N TRP A 247 -21.11 -6.77 1.60
CA TRP A 247 -20.33 -7.70 2.43
C TRP A 247 -18.98 -8.05 1.80
N HIS A 248 -18.98 -8.40 0.51
CA HIS A 248 -17.81 -8.90 -0.23
C HIS A 248 -17.13 -7.83 -1.09
N GLY A 249 -17.60 -6.58 -1.02
CA GLY A 249 -16.99 -5.43 -1.70
C GLY A 249 -15.91 -4.73 -0.87
N PRO A 250 -15.83 -3.38 -0.85
CA PRO A 250 -14.73 -2.65 -0.23
C PRO A 250 -14.64 -2.86 1.28
N GLY A 251 -15.79 -2.98 1.95
CA GLY A 251 -15.86 -3.26 3.38
C GLY A 251 -15.37 -4.67 3.72
N GLY A 252 -15.63 -5.63 2.84
CA GLY A 252 -15.02 -6.95 2.91
C GLY A 252 -13.51 -6.82 2.85
N TYR A 253 -12.98 -6.19 1.80
CA TYR A 253 -11.53 -6.04 1.60
C TYR A 253 -10.82 -5.43 2.83
N ALA A 254 -11.48 -4.48 3.49
CA ALA A 254 -11.02 -3.93 4.77
C ALA A 254 -11.09 -4.94 5.92
N ALA A 255 -12.18 -5.70 6.03
CA ALA A 255 -12.33 -6.76 7.03
C ALA A 255 -11.27 -7.86 6.87
N LEU A 256 -10.92 -8.25 5.64
CA LEU A 256 -9.84 -9.20 5.37
C LEU A 256 -8.54 -8.76 6.05
N ILE A 257 -8.09 -7.54 5.76
CA ILE A 257 -6.83 -7.03 6.30
C ILE A 257 -6.93 -6.83 7.82
N ALA A 258 -8.09 -6.38 8.31
CA ALA A 258 -8.29 -6.07 9.73
C ALA A 258 -8.42 -7.31 10.63
N HIS A 259 -8.95 -8.43 10.11
CA HIS A 259 -9.41 -9.54 10.95
C HIS A 259 -8.77 -10.88 10.61
N HIS A 260 -8.31 -11.11 9.37
CA HIS A 260 -7.71 -12.38 9.01
C HIS A 260 -6.41 -12.63 9.80
N SER A 261 -6.26 -13.86 10.30
CA SER A 261 -5.17 -14.25 11.20
C SER A 261 -3.78 -14.01 10.61
N ILE A 262 -3.63 -14.16 9.28
CA ILE A 262 -2.39 -13.92 8.55
C ILE A 262 -1.85 -12.50 8.74
N PHE A 263 -2.72 -11.51 8.99
CA PHE A 263 -2.29 -10.12 9.12
C PHE A 263 -1.88 -9.74 10.54
N LYS A 264 -2.15 -10.59 11.55
CA LYS A 264 -1.84 -10.29 12.96
C LYS A 264 -0.34 -10.08 13.22
N GLU A 265 0.53 -10.73 12.45
CA GLU A 265 1.98 -10.53 12.57
C GLU A 265 2.44 -9.13 12.13
N TYR A 266 1.64 -8.44 11.30
CA TYR A 266 1.92 -7.10 10.80
C TYR A 266 1.31 -6.00 11.69
N SER A 267 0.63 -6.34 12.79
CA SER A 267 0.01 -5.37 13.70
C SER A 267 1.00 -4.30 14.16
N PHE A 268 0.60 -3.04 14.08
CA PHE A 268 1.46 -1.89 14.37
C PHE A 268 0.96 -1.08 15.56
N VAL A 269 1.85 -0.84 16.52
CA VAL A 269 1.66 0.10 17.63
C VAL A 269 2.83 1.06 17.64
N GLY A 270 2.55 2.36 17.59
CA GLY A 270 3.61 3.35 17.53
C GLY A 270 3.20 4.67 16.89
N LYS A 271 4.18 5.30 16.24
CA LYS A 271 4.00 6.58 15.56
C LYS A 271 4.07 6.37 14.05
N ALA A 272 3.09 6.92 13.35
CA ALA A 272 3.10 6.97 11.90
C ALA A 272 2.82 8.39 11.41
N TYR A 273 3.26 8.70 10.20
CA TYR A 273 3.26 10.04 9.62
C TYR A 273 2.60 10.02 8.25
N ARG A 274 1.82 11.06 7.93
CA ARG A 274 1.23 11.27 6.61
C ARG A 274 1.48 12.70 6.18
N GLY A 275 2.05 12.89 5.00
CA GLY A 275 2.28 14.21 4.42
C GLY A 275 1.19 14.54 3.41
N MET A 276 0.43 15.59 3.69
CA MET A 276 -0.71 16.06 2.91
C MET A 276 -0.52 17.49 2.41
N ILE A 277 -1.35 17.87 1.42
CA ILE A 277 -1.43 19.24 0.92
C ILE A 277 -2.86 19.72 1.20
N MET A 278 -3.05 20.61 2.16
CA MET A 278 -4.37 21.02 2.63
C MET A 278 -4.67 22.47 2.27
N LEU A 279 -5.94 22.79 2.01
CA LEU A 279 -6.42 24.15 1.92
C LEU A 279 -6.69 24.72 3.32
N GLY A 280 -6.78 26.04 3.44
CA GLY A 280 -7.14 26.68 4.71
C GLY A 280 -8.49 26.20 5.27
N ALA A 281 -9.44 25.88 4.40
CA ALA A 281 -10.73 25.28 4.78
C ALA A 281 -10.55 23.89 5.41
N ASP A 282 -9.74 23.02 4.80
CA ASP A 282 -9.45 21.69 5.35
C ASP A 282 -8.78 21.80 6.74
N ILE A 283 -7.85 22.74 6.92
CA ILE A 283 -7.18 22.99 8.20
C ILE A 283 -8.18 23.40 9.28
N SER A 284 -9.20 24.17 8.93
CA SER A 284 -10.22 24.64 9.88
C SER A 284 -11.13 23.54 10.43
N GLU A 285 -11.20 22.39 9.76
CA GLU A 285 -11.90 21.20 10.24
C GLU A 285 -11.17 20.54 11.43
N TYR A 286 -9.85 20.73 11.54
CA TYR A 286 -9.08 20.26 12.67
C TYR A 286 -9.18 21.25 13.82
N LYS A 287 -9.79 20.81 14.93
CA LYS A 287 -9.90 21.60 16.15
C LYS A 287 -9.33 20.79 17.30
N VAL A 288 -8.43 21.38 18.10
CA VAL A 288 -7.88 20.68 19.25
C VAL A 288 -9.02 20.20 20.16
N GLY A 289 -9.00 18.92 20.51
CA GLY A 289 -10.04 18.24 21.26
C GLY A 289 -11.09 17.53 20.40
N SER A 290 -11.25 17.88 19.12
CA SER A 290 -12.24 17.24 18.24
C SER A 290 -11.89 15.79 17.93
N LEU A 291 -12.92 15.05 17.54
CA LEU A 291 -12.85 13.64 17.18
C LEU A 291 -13.10 13.47 15.69
N LEU A 292 -12.25 12.66 15.07
CA LEU A 292 -12.23 12.39 13.65
C LEU A 292 -12.25 10.88 13.44
N VAL A 293 -13.01 10.42 12.45
CA VAL A 293 -13.00 9.02 12.01
C VAL A 293 -12.67 8.96 10.54
N ASN A 294 -11.69 8.14 10.14
CA ASN A 294 -11.41 7.95 8.72
C ASN A 294 -12.48 7.12 8.04
N LYS A 295 -12.81 7.51 6.81
CA LYS A 295 -13.83 6.81 6.01
C LYS A 295 -13.26 5.59 5.27
N ALA A 296 -12.00 5.67 4.87
CA ALA A 296 -11.29 4.64 4.11
C ALA A 296 -9.92 4.37 4.75
N PHE A 297 -9.11 3.50 4.14
CA PHE A 297 -7.76 3.24 4.61
C PHE A 297 -6.92 4.52 4.57
N LEU A 298 -5.94 4.61 5.48
CA LEU A 298 -4.95 5.67 5.42
C LEU A 298 -3.56 5.07 5.29
N SER A 299 -2.94 5.32 4.14
CA SER A 299 -1.51 5.12 3.99
C SER A 299 -0.76 6.14 4.83
N THR A 300 0.08 5.65 5.74
CA THR A 300 0.99 6.43 6.56
C THR A 300 2.38 5.80 6.50
N SER A 301 3.43 6.42 7.04
CA SER A 301 4.78 5.86 7.06
C SER A 301 5.35 5.93 8.47
N THR A 302 6.13 4.95 8.88
CA THR A 302 6.96 5.07 10.10
C THR A 302 8.06 6.12 9.93
N ASP A 303 8.41 6.45 8.69
CA ASP A 303 9.43 7.42 8.33
C ASP A 303 8.81 8.79 8.04
N ARG A 304 9.13 9.77 8.91
CA ARG A 304 8.59 11.12 8.80
C ARG A 304 9.08 11.84 7.54
N ASP A 305 10.32 11.61 7.12
CA ASP A 305 10.89 12.31 5.98
C ASP A 305 10.34 11.73 4.68
N ARG A 306 10.15 10.40 4.64
CA ARG A 306 9.40 9.75 3.55
C ARG A 306 7.97 10.27 3.45
N ALA A 307 7.24 10.38 4.57
CA ALA A 307 5.89 10.94 4.57
C ALA A 307 5.88 12.40 4.06
N LYS A 308 6.88 13.20 4.44
CA LYS A 308 7.04 14.59 3.96
C LYS A 308 7.28 14.69 2.46
N ASP A 309 7.88 13.70 1.81
CA ASP A 309 8.07 13.77 0.36
C ASP A 309 6.75 13.88 -0.41
N PHE A 310 5.66 13.37 0.17
CA PHE A 310 4.32 13.49 -0.42
C PHE A 310 3.66 14.86 -0.24
N THR A 311 4.24 15.76 0.57
CA THR A 311 3.86 17.17 0.57
C THR A 311 4.55 17.96 -0.54
N LYS A 312 5.41 17.33 -1.36
CA LYS A 312 6.31 18.00 -2.32
C LYS A 312 5.85 17.95 -3.80
N SER A 313 4.63 17.49 -4.12
CA SER A 313 4.16 17.28 -5.51
C SER A 313 2.85 18.06 -5.81
N SER A 314 2.53 18.66 -6.96
CA SER A 314 3.10 18.71 -8.32
C SER A 314 2.91 20.09 -8.96
N ALA A 315 2.83 21.14 -8.16
CA ALA A 315 3.06 22.50 -8.59
C ALA A 315 4.12 23.03 -7.64
N ARG A 316 5.26 23.47 -8.17
CA ARG A 316 6.17 24.31 -7.39
C ARG A 316 5.29 25.41 -6.81
N ILE A 317 5.04 25.41 -5.49
CA ILE A 317 4.40 26.54 -4.83
C ILE A 317 5.42 27.67 -4.97
N ASN A 318 5.40 28.35 -6.11
CA ASN A 318 6.23 29.48 -6.44
C ASN A 318 5.56 30.69 -5.77
N GLY A 319 5.77 30.82 -4.46
CA GLY A 319 5.17 31.88 -3.65
C GLY A 319 5.02 31.48 -2.18
N ASP A 320 4.69 32.44 -1.32
CA ASP A 320 4.34 32.14 0.06
C ASP A 320 3.03 31.33 0.06
N CYS A 321 3.02 30.18 0.73
CA CYS A 321 1.87 29.30 0.95
C CYS A 321 0.61 30.05 1.42
N LYS A 322 0.76 31.14 2.20
CA LYS A 322 -0.36 31.99 2.63
C LYS A 322 -1.04 32.71 1.48
N THR A 323 -0.29 33.07 0.44
CA THR A 323 -0.81 33.71 -0.78
C THR A 323 -1.56 32.74 -1.68
N VAL A 324 -1.16 31.47 -1.69
CA VAL A 324 -1.75 30.42 -2.55
C VAL A 324 -2.88 29.67 -1.82
N GLY A 325 -2.99 29.81 -0.51
CA GLY A 325 -4.02 29.15 0.31
C GLY A 325 -3.81 27.65 0.48
N ILE A 326 -2.59 27.16 0.21
CA ILE A 326 -2.21 25.74 0.24
C ILE A 326 -1.12 25.53 1.29
N TYR A 327 -1.31 24.56 2.17
CA TYR A 327 -0.49 24.30 3.34
C TYR A 327 0.06 22.86 3.33
N PRO A 328 1.38 22.68 3.10
CA PRO A 328 2.05 21.42 3.39
C PRO A 328 1.80 21.03 4.84
N THR A 329 1.22 19.85 5.05
CA THR A 329 0.76 19.42 6.37
C THR A 329 1.31 18.04 6.68
N VAL A 330 1.85 17.85 7.88
CA VAL A 330 2.30 16.55 8.38
C VAL A 330 1.41 16.14 9.54
N CYS A 331 0.58 15.13 9.31
CA CYS A 331 -0.21 14.47 10.35
C CYS A 331 0.64 13.40 11.03
N LYS A 332 0.71 13.45 12.36
CA LYS A 332 1.40 12.48 13.21
C LYS A 332 0.35 11.70 14.00
N TYR A 333 0.24 10.42 13.71
CA TYR A 333 -0.68 9.49 14.36
C TYR A 333 0.04 8.76 15.48
N ARG A 334 -0.58 8.68 16.65
CA ARG A 334 -0.18 7.80 17.75
C ARG A 334 -1.18 6.65 17.85
N ILE A 335 -0.76 5.49 17.38
CA ILE A 335 -1.53 4.24 17.36
C ILE A 335 -1.18 3.45 18.62
N LYS A 336 -2.20 2.88 19.25
CA LYS A 336 -2.14 2.17 20.53
C LYS A 336 -2.68 0.75 20.43
N ASN A 337 -3.68 0.52 19.58
CA ASN A 337 -4.32 -0.78 19.45
C ASN A 337 -3.72 -1.55 18.26
N PRO A 338 -3.22 -2.78 18.46
CA PRO A 338 -2.55 -3.56 17.41
C PRO A 338 -3.44 -3.93 16.22
N GLY A 339 -4.77 -3.99 16.40
CA GLY A 339 -5.72 -4.27 15.31
C GLY A 339 -6.12 -3.05 14.46
N THR A 340 -5.61 -1.87 14.78
CA THR A 340 -6.01 -0.61 14.12
C THR A 340 -5.16 -0.28 12.90
N ALA A 341 -3.89 -0.67 12.93
CA ALA A 341 -2.95 -0.38 11.87
C ALA A 341 -1.97 -1.52 11.68
N PHE A 342 -1.46 -1.65 10.46
CA PHE A 342 -0.59 -2.73 10.07
C PHE A 342 0.64 -2.16 9.37
N ASP A 343 1.84 -2.58 9.79
CA ASP A 343 3.08 -2.31 9.08
C ASP A 343 3.13 -3.22 7.85
N ILE A 344 2.83 -2.64 6.70
CA ILE A 344 2.73 -3.37 5.44
C ILE A 344 4.01 -3.25 4.61
N SER A 345 5.10 -2.76 5.19
CA SER A 345 6.36 -2.53 4.46
C SER A 345 6.85 -3.80 3.76
N GLU A 346 6.77 -4.96 4.41
CA GLU A 346 7.27 -6.22 3.84
C GLU A 346 6.39 -6.83 2.74
N ILE A 347 5.11 -6.48 2.71
CA ILE A 347 4.09 -7.04 1.80
C ILE A 347 3.54 -6.01 0.79
N SER A 348 4.09 -4.79 0.81
CA SER A 348 3.80 -3.71 -0.13
C SER A 348 4.66 -3.83 -1.38
N GLU A 349 4.14 -3.38 -2.53
CA GLU A 349 4.97 -3.16 -3.73
C GLU A 349 6.05 -2.07 -3.58
N PHE A 350 6.03 -1.33 -2.46
CA PHE A 350 6.91 -0.20 -2.18
C PHE A 350 7.47 -0.31 -0.76
N PRO A 351 8.36 -1.29 -0.51
CA PRO A 351 8.86 -1.59 0.84
C PRO A 351 9.61 -0.42 1.47
N ASP A 352 10.38 0.33 0.67
CA ASP A 352 11.17 1.47 1.13
C ASP A 352 10.33 2.70 1.54
N GLU A 353 9.01 2.67 1.31
CA GLU A 353 8.10 3.69 1.82
C GLU A 353 7.75 3.48 3.30
N LYS A 354 8.11 2.32 3.88
CA LYS A 354 7.82 1.92 5.27
C LYS A 354 6.37 2.18 5.65
N GLU A 355 5.48 1.76 4.76
CA GLU A 355 4.06 2.11 4.81
C GLU A 355 3.38 1.38 5.99
N VAL A 356 2.67 2.15 6.80
CA VAL A 356 1.74 1.67 7.82
C VAL A 356 0.34 1.99 7.33
N LEU A 357 -0.49 0.97 7.20
CA LEU A 357 -1.86 1.08 6.74
C LEU A 357 -2.80 1.15 7.94
N ILE A 358 -3.45 2.30 8.15
CA ILE A 358 -4.47 2.45 9.20
C ILE A 358 -5.82 2.02 8.63
N MET A 359 -6.52 1.16 9.36
CA MET A 359 -7.81 0.59 8.95
C MET A 359 -8.90 1.67 8.89
N PRO A 360 -9.89 1.52 7.99
CA PRO A 360 -11.06 2.40 7.97
C PRO A 360 -11.77 2.46 9.32
N ARG A 361 -12.56 3.51 9.52
CA ARG A 361 -13.40 3.68 10.72
C ARG A 361 -12.61 3.77 12.03
N THR A 362 -11.37 4.23 11.97
CA THR A 362 -10.50 4.46 13.14
C THR A 362 -10.69 5.87 13.69
N ALA A 363 -10.92 5.96 15.00
CA ALA A 363 -11.15 7.22 15.68
C ALA A 363 -9.84 7.84 16.21
N PHE A 364 -9.68 9.12 15.94
CA PHE A 364 -8.57 9.94 16.40
C PHE A 364 -9.07 11.21 17.08
N ARG A 365 -8.41 11.58 18.16
CA ARG A 365 -8.55 12.91 18.76
C ARG A 365 -7.44 13.82 18.29
N VAL A 366 -7.79 15.04 17.88
CA VAL A 366 -6.81 16.09 17.58
C VAL A 366 -6.23 16.61 18.89
N VAL A 367 -4.93 16.42 19.11
CA VAL A 367 -4.24 16.78 20.36
C VAL A 367 -3.52 18.11 20.26
N SER A 368 -2.91 18.40 19.10
CA SER A 368 -2.28 19.70 18.88
C SER A 368 -2.20 20.03 17.39
N ILE A 369 -2.19 21.33 17.10
CA ILE A 369 -1.97 21.90 15.78
C ILE A 369 -0.87 22.94 15.94
N LYS A 370 0.22 22.82 15.17
CA LYS A 370 1.38 23.70 15.27
C LYS A 370 1.78 24.21 13.91
N GLU A 371 1.98 25.52 13.80
CA GLU A 371 2.61 26.16 12.67
C GLU A 371 4.14 26.08 12.82
N LYS A 372 4.81 25.49 11.84
CA LYS A 372 6.27 25.41 11.79
C LYS A 372 6.79 26.24 10.63
N ARG A 373 7.43 27.36 10.96
CA ARG A 373 8.15 28.20 9.99
C ARG A 373 9.63 27.86 10.02
N SER A 374 10.20 27.53 8.86
CA SER A 374 11.65 27.34 8.73
C SER A 374 12.23 28.41 7.81
N PHE A 375 13.46 28.83 8.08
CA PHE A 375 14.18 29.76 7.20
C PHE A 375 14.34 29.08 5.83
N ASN A 376 13.77 29.66 4.77
CA ASN A 376 13.73 29.14 3.39
C ASN A 376 12.83 27.91 3.11
N ALA A 377 11.85 27.60 3.96
CA ALA A 377 10.83 26.58 3.64
C ALA A 377 9.41 27.17 3.74
N PRO A 378 8.42 26.63 2.99
CA PRO A 378 7.02 27.02 3.17
C PRO A 378 6.56 26.73 4.60
N LEU A 379 5.54 27.46 5.06
CA LEU A 379 4.88 27.17 6.33
C LEU A 379 4.38 25.73 6.31
N GLU A 380 4.81 24.94 7.28
CA GLU A 380 4.34 23.57 7.48
C GLU A 380 3.37 23.55 8.66
N ILE A 381 2.23 22.89 8.49
CA ILE A 381 1.31 22.63 9.60
C ILE A 381 1.58 21.21 10.12
N GLN A 382 1.73 21.07 11.43
CA GLN A 382 1.84 19.77 12.08
C GLN A 382 0.59 19.51 12.92
N ILE A 383 -0.08 18.40 12.65
CA ILE A 383 -1.27 17.96 13.37
C ILE A 383 -0.93 16.68 14.12
N GLU A 384 -1.14 16.65 15.44
CA GLU A 384 -0.96 15.44 16.24
C GLU A 384 -2.31 14.81 16.56
N LEU A 385 -2.45 13.52 16.23
CA LEU A 385 -3.66 12.73 16.37
C LEU A 385 -3.39 11.52 17.25
N HIS A 386 -4.21 11.32 18.28
CA HIS A 386 -4.12 10.17 19.17
C HIS A 386 -5.28 9.23 18.92
N GLU A 387 -4.98 7.95 18.68
CA GLU A 387 -5.98 6.92 18.59
C GLU A 387 -6.77 6.84 19.91
N CYS A 388 -8.08 6.70 19.77
CA CYS A 388 -9.01 6.55 20.87
C CYS A 388 -9.86 5.28 20.68
N ALA A 389 -10.14 4.59 21.78
CA ALA A 389 -11.12 3.50 21.79
C ALA A 389 -12.52 4.11 21.68
N LEU A 390 -13.33 3.61 20.74
CA LEU A 390 -14.68 4.10 20.48
C LEU A 390 -15.61 3.92 21.70
N GLU A 391 -15.45 2.81 22.43
CA GLU A 391 -16.20 2.46 23.64
C GLU A 391 -16.11 3.53 24.75
N LYS A 392 -14.91 4.10 24.97
CA LYS A 392 -14.69 5.14 25.99
C LYS A 392 -15.43 6.44 25.71
N PHE A 393 -15.95 6.64 24.50
CA PHE A 393 -16.77 7.81 24.17
C PHE A 393 -18.24 7.62 24.52
N VAL A 394 -18.73 6.39 24.43
CA VAL A 394 -20.10 6.02 24.82
C VAL A 394 -20.26 6.26 26.32
N ASP A 395 -19.32 5.75 27.12
CA ASP A 395 -19.31 5.94 28.58
C ASP A 395 -19.34 7.42 29.00
N ILE A 396 -18.57 8.27 28.31
CA ILE A 396 -18.52 9.71 28.61
C ILE A 396 -19.85 10.38 28.24
N TYR A 397 -20.45 10.04 27.10
CA TYR A 397 -21.73 10.61 26.68
C TYR A 397 -22.87 10.20 27.61
N GLU A 398 -22.98 8.91 27.94
CA GLU A 398 -23.99 8.38 28.85
C GLU A 398 -23.84 8.98 30.27
N SER A 399 -22.61 9.26 30.71
CA SER A 399 -22.37 9.94 32.00
C SER A 399 -22.78 11.42 32.02
N ILE A 400 -22.83 12.08 30.86
CA ILE A 400 -23.17 13.50 30.72
C ILE A 400 -24.66 13.70 30.40
N ASN A 401 -25.29 12.75 29.69
CA ASN A 401 -26.70 12.77 29.29
C ASN A 401 -27.43 11.49 29.75
N PRO A 402 -27.68 11.31 31.06
CA PRO A 402 -28.32 10.10 31.59
C PRO A 402 -29.81 9.94 31.24
N GLU A 403 -30.44 10.93 30.59
CA GLU A 403 -31.87 10.91 30.21
C GLU A 403 -32.12 10.74 28.69
N ASP A 404 -31.12 10.39 27.88
CA ASP A 404 -31.33 10.11 26.45
C ASP A 404 -32.04 8.74 26.27
N PRO A 405 -33.32 8.70 25.84
CA PRO A 405 -34.16 7.50 25.94
C PRO A 405 -33.87 6.41 24.88
N TYR A 406 -32.78 6.55 24.12
CA TYR A 406 -32.33 5.58 23.11
C TYR A 406 -31.06 4.80 23.50
N SER A 407 -30.68 4.83 24.79
CA SER A 407 -29.61 3.97 25.35
C SER A 407 -30.02 2.51 25.39
#